data_AF-A0A956QS87-F1
#
_entry.id   AF-A0A956QS87-F1
#
_cell.length_a   1.000
_cell.length_b   1.000
_cell.length_c   1.000
_cell.angle_alpha   90.00
_cell.angle_beta   90.00
_cell.angle_gamma   90.00
#
_symmetry.space_group_name_H-M   'P 1'
#
loop_
_entity.id
_entity.type
_entity.pdbx_description
1 polymer ?
#
loop_
_entity_poly.entity_id
_entity_poly.type
_entity_poly.pdbx_seq_one_letter_code
_entity_poly.pdbx_strand_id
1 'polypeptide(L)'
;MPSGGTSISGGVTFTNPNPNTLNVSTGANRSIAQYTSFSVSNGQTVNFILPGATAAILNRVTGPSASNIAGNINTPNGGQVLLVNPNGVLIGPTAQINVGSFMATTMGISNSNFLSDNWVFTQSNNNSTAQVVNNGSI
;
A
#
# COMPACT_ATOMS: atom_id res chain seq x y z
N MET A 1 -2.82 3.74 11.61
CA MET A 1 -3.61 3.95 10.38
C MET A 1 -2.79 4.80 9.42
N PRO A 2 -2.87 4.60 8.08
CA PRO A 2 -2.16 5.45 7.14
C PRO A 2 -2.51 6.92 7.31
N SER A 3 -1.55 7.80 7.07
CA SER A 3 -1.69 9.24 7.26
C SER A 3 -1.05 10.05 6.13
N GLY A 4 -1.50 11.30 5.97
CA GLY A 4 -1.02 12.19 4.90
C GLY A 4 -1.28 11.65 3.49
N GLY A 5 -2.36 10.89 3.31
CA GLY A 5 -2.73 10.31 2.02
C GLY A 5 -3.02 11.38 0.97
N THR A 6 -2.38 11.28 -0.19
CA THR A 6 -2.56 12.18 -1.33
C THR A 6 -2.69 11.38 -2.63
N SER A 7 -3.61 11.81 -3.50
CA SER A 7 -3.76 11.24 -4.83
C SER A 7 -2.71 11.81 -5.77
N ILE A 8 -1.97 10.93 -6.44
CA ILE A 8 -0.97 11.30 -7.44
C ILE A 8 -1.46 10.99 -8.85
N SER A 9 -2.16 9.86 -9.02
CA SER A 9 -2.76 9.46 -10.29
C SER A 9 -3.93 8.49 -10.07
N GLY A 10 -4.86 8.43 -11.03
CA GLY A 10 -5.97 7.49 -11.03
C GLY A 10 -7.13 7.84 -10.08
N GLY A 11 -7.23 9.12 -9.69
CA GLY A 11 -8.36 9.67 -8.93
C GLY A 11 -8.57 8.99 -7.58
N VAL A 12 -7.52 8.90 -6.77
CA VAL A 12 -7.60 8.25 -5.45
C VAL A 12 -8.39 9.12 -4.49
N THR A 13 -9.36 8.54 -3.80
CA THR A 13 -10.10 9.21 -2.72
C THR A 13 -9.99 8.43 -1.43
N PHE A 14 -10.02 9.15 -0.31
CA PHE A 14 -9.85 8.61 1.04
C PHE A 14 -11.08 8.95 1.86
N THR A 15 -11.72 7.94 2.45
CA THR A 15 -12.86 8.14 3.36
C THR A 15 -12.72 7.29 4.61
N ASN A 16 -13.11 7.84 5.75
CA ASN A 16 -13.10 7.14 7.03
C ASN A 16 -14.54 6.91 7.50
N PRO A 17 -15.17 5.76 7.15
CA PRO A 17 -16.53 5.48 7.58
C PRO A 17 -16.66 5.35 9.11
N ASN A 18 -15.56 5.06 9.80
CA ASN A 18 -15.45 5.06 11.26
C ASN A 18 -13.98 5.29 11.67
N PRO A 19 -13.68 5.49 12.97
CA PRO A 19 -12.32 5.78 13.43
C PRO A 19 -11.26 4.71 13.13
N ASN A 20 -11.67 3.45 12.91
CA ASN A 20 -10.78 2.31 12.73
C ASN A 20 -10.70 1.83 11.28
N THR A 21 -11.41 2.48 10.35
CA THR A 21 -11.48 2.03 8.95
C THR A 21 -11.10 3.17 8.02
N LEU A 22 -10.21 2.87 7.07
CA LEU A 22 -9.90 3.73 5.94
C LEU A 22 -10.32 3.03 4.64
N ASN A 23 -11.19 3.67 3.87
CA ASN A 23 -11.50 3.27 2.51
C ASN A 23 -10.68 4.11 1.54
N VAL A 24 -9.99 3.44 0.61
CA VAL A 24 -9.21 4.01 -0.47
C VAL A 24 -9.85 3.59 -1.78
N SER A 25 -10.54 4.52 -2.44
CA SER A 25 -11.23 4.25 -3.70
C SER A 25 -10.45 4.81 -4.88
N THR A 26 -10.55 4.16 -6.04
CA THR A 26 -9.84 4.59 -7.25
C THR A 26 -10.75 4.58 -8.46
N GLY A 27 -10.52 5.49 -9.41
CA GLY A 27 -11.30 5.60 -10.65
C GLY A 27 -10.63 4.97 -11.88
N ALA A 28 -9.39 4.49 -11.76
CA ALA A 28 -8.59 3.98 -12.86
C ALA A 28 -7.98 2.61 -12.54
N ASN A 29 -7.60 1.85 -13.57
CA ASN A 29 -6.96 0.54 -13.42
C ASN A 29 -5.54 0.62 -12.85
N ARG A 30 -4.89 1.79 -12.93
CA ARG A 30 -3.60 2.08 -12.29
C ARG A 30 -3.71 3.38 -11.53
N SER A 31 -3.51 3.30 -10.23
CA SER A 31 -3.62 4.46 -9.35
C SER A 31 -2.43 4.55 -8.42
N ILE A 32 -2.04 5.78 -8.09
CA ILE A 32 -0.89 6.04 -7.22
C ILE A 32 -1.36 6.93 -6.07
N ALA A 33 -1.15 6.45 -4.86
CA ALA A 33 -1.31 7.19 -3.63
C ALA A 33 0.06 7.37 -2.96
N GLN A 34 0.29 8.56 -2.40
CA GLN A 34 1.43 8.83 -1.54
C GLN A 34 0.98 9.09 -0.11
N TYR A 35 1.78 8.64 0.85
CA TYR A 35 1.51 8.76 2.27
C TYR A 35 2.75 9.26 3.00
N THR A 36 2.56 10.10 4.02
CA THR A 36 3.65 10.42 4.96
C THR A 36 3.96 9.21 5.83
N SER A 37 2.97 8.39 6.19
CA SER A 37 3.17 7.09 6.81
C SER A 37 2.07 6.11 6.42
N PHE A 38 2.42 4.83 6.29
CA PHE A 38 1.46 3.76 6.02
C PHE A 38 1.65 2.62 7.03
N SER A 39 0.82 2.60 8.07
CA SER A 39 0.75 1.52 9.05
C SER A 39 -0.71 1.22 9.38
N VAL A 40 -1.05 -0.05 9.57
CA VAL A 40 -2.41 -0.50 9.91
C VAL A 40 -2.32 -1.22 11.24
N SER A 41 -2.69 -0.55 12.33
CA SER A 41 -2.57 -1.15 13.67
C SER A 41 -3.59 -2.28 13.86
N ASN A 42 -3.39 -3.14 14.86
CA ASN A 42 -4.39 -4.13 15.25
C ASN A 42 -5.75 -3.46 15.52
N GLY A 43 -6.84 -4.08 15.09
CA GLY A 43 -8.20 -3.53 15.13
C GLY A 43 -8.51 -2.49 14.05
N GLN A 44 -7.52 -2.07 13.25
CA GLN A 44 -7.73 -1.16 12.11
C GLN A 44 -7.86 -1.91 10.80
N THR A 45 -8.59 -1.32 9.86
CA THR A 45 -8.83 -1.89 8.54
C THR A 45 -8.57 -0.85 7.45
N VAL A 46 -7.90 -1.26 6.38
CA VAL A 46 -7.81 -0.49 5.12
C VAL A 46 -8.48 -1.29 4.02
N ASN A 47 -9.50 -0.71 3.38
CA ASN A 47 -10.17 -1.31 2.23
C ASN A 47 -9.77 -0.56 0.95
N PHE A 48 -9.22 -1.27 -0.02
CA PHE A 48 -8.94 -0.77 -1.35
C PHE A 48 -10.11 -1.12 -2.28
N ILE A 49 -10.90 -0.11 -2.62
CA ILE A 49 -12.07 -0.22 -3.50
C ILE A 49 -11.61 0.10 -4.92
N LEU A 50 -11.11 -0.92 -5.61
CA LEU A 50 -10.57 -0.82 -6.97
C LEU A 50 -11.67 -1.10 -8.02
N PRO A 51 -11.51 -0.63 -9.28
CA PRO A 51 -12.47 -0.89 -10.36
C PRO A 51 -12.70 -2.37 -10.70
N GLY A 52 -11.75 -3.25 -10.38
CA GLY A 52 -11.89 -4.69 -10.60
C GLY A 52 -10.59 -5.46 -10.33
N ALA A 53 -10.64 -6.78 -10.57
CA ALA A 53 -9.57 -7.70 -10.21
C ALA A 53 -8.22 -7.49 -10.94
N THR A 54 -8.22 -6.78 -12.07
CA THR A 54 -7.00 -6.45 -12.84
C THR A 54 -6.43 -5.08 -12.50
N ALA A 55 -7.12 -4.29 -11.66
CA ALA A 55 -6.67 -2.98 -11.24
C ALA A 55 -5.57 -3.10 -10.17
N ALA A 56 -4.67 -2.11 -10.15
CA ALA A 56 -3.57 -2.03 -9.20
C ALA A 56 -3.47 -0.64 -8.60
N ILE A 57 -3.20 -0.58 -7.30
CA ILE A 57 -2.86 0.65 -6.59
C ILE A 57 -1.44 0.57 -6.04
N LEU A 58 -0.66 1.60 -6.31
CA LEU A 58 0.65 1.84 -5.71
C LEU A 58 0.50 2.77 -4.51
N ASN A 59 0.81 2.24 -3.33
CA ASN A 59 0.91 2.99 -2.08
C ASN A 59 2.39 3.27 -1.81
N ARG A 60 2.80 4.53 -1.92
CA ARG A 60 4.19 4.95 -1.71
C ARG A 60 4.33 5.75 -0.41
N VAL A 61 5.17 5.26 0.50
CA VAL A 61 5.53 5.99 1.73
C VAL A 61 6.70 6.92 1.42
N THR A 62 6.56 8.20 1.76
CA THR A 62 7.59 9.23 1.57
C THR A 62 8.16 9.79 2.87
N GLY A 63 7.52 9.51 4.01
CA GLY A 63 8.07 9.86 5.32
C GLY A 63 9.12 8.86 5.81
N PRO A 64 9.68 9.11 7.01
CA PRO A 64 10.84 8.37 7.54
C PRO A 64 10.47 7.04 8.22
N SER A 65 9.18 6.76 8.44
CA SER A 65 8.75 5.62 9.24
C SER A 65 8.60 4.35 8.40
N ALA A 66 9.06 3.23 8.95
CA ALA A 66 8.72 1.90 8.46
C ALA A 66 7.22 1.63 8.56
N SER A 67 6.72 0.74 7.70
CA SER A 67 5.34 0.28 7.72
C SER A 67 5.17 -0.86 8.71
N ASN A 68 4.21 -0.73 9.63
CA ASN A 68 3.77 -1.82 10.51
C ASN A 68 2.32 -2.16 10.19
N ILE A 69 2.10 -3.37 9.66
CA ILE A 69 0.81 -3.90 9.28
C ILE A 69 0.46 -4.98 10.31
N ALA A 70 -0.43 -4.66 11.24
CA ALA A 70 -0.94 -5.56 12.28
C ALA A 70 -2.48 -5.69 12.26
N GLY A 71 -3.15 -4.94 11.41
CA GLY A 71 -4.60 -5.03 11.17
C GLY A 71 -4.94 -5.62 9.80
N ASN A 72 -6.09 -5.22 9.26
CA ASN A 72 -6.64 -5.81 8.05
C ASN A 72 -6.38 -4.95 6.81
N ILE A 73 -5.98 -5.56 5.71
CA ILE A 73 -5.96 -4.93 4.38
C ILE A 73 -6.82 -5.77 3.45
N ASN A 74 -7.81 -5.15 2.81
CA ASN A 74 -8.75 -5.87 1.96
C ASN A 74 -8.89 -5.22 0.58
N THR A 75 -9.17 -6.02 -0.44
CA THR A 75 -9.72 -5.54 -1.73
C THR A 75 -11.07 -6.20 -1.99
N PRO A 76 -12.20 -5.59 -1.62
CA PRO A 76 -13.52 -6.20 -1.78
C PRO A 76 -13.86 -6.61 -3.23
N ASN A 77 -13.31 -5.87 -4.21
CA ASN A 77 -13.49 -6.12 -5.64
C ASN A 77 -12.31 -6.89 -6.29
N GLY A 78 -11.42 -7.45 -5.46
CA GLY A 78 -10.13 -7.97 -5.91
C GLY A 78 -9.16 -6.87 -6.35
N GLY A 79 -8.09 -7.27 -7.03
CA GLY A 79 -7.06 -6.36 -7.53
C GLY A 79 -5.78 -6.40 -6.71
N GLN A 80 -4.84 -5.56 -7.11
CA GLN A 80 -3.46 -5.62 -6.67
C GLN A 80 -3.13 -4.44 -5.77
N VAL A 81 -2.54 -4.72 -4.62
CA VAL A 81 -2.07 -3.71 -3.67
C VAL A 81 -0.56 -3.77 -3.61
N LEU A 82 0.09 -2.69 -4.04
CA LEU A 82 1.52 -2.50 -3.90
C LEU A 82 1.81 -1.54 -2.77
N LEU A 83 2.72 -1.91 -1.88
CA LEU A 83 3.25 -1.07 -0.82
C LEU A 83 4.75 -0.88 -1.00
N VAL A 84 5.16 0.36 -1.29
CA VAL A 84 6.57 0.76 -1.39
C VAL A 84 6.92 1.58 -0.15
N ASN A 85 7.84 1.07 0.66
CA ASN A 85 8.38 1.81 1.81
C ASN A 85 9.89 1.56 1.94
N PRO A 86 10.75 2.52 1.54
CA PRO A 86 12.21 2.41 1.67
C PRO A 86 12.73 2.23 3.09
N ASN A 87 11.90 2.47 4.11
CA ASN A 87 12.27 2.31 5.52
C ASN A 87 11.97 0.89 6.05
N GLY A 88 11.29 0.05 5.27
CA GLY A 88 10.93 -1.31 5.65
C GLY A 88 9.43 -1.54 5.80
N VAL A 89 9.05 -2.82 5.76
CA VAL A 89 7.66 -3.29 5.92
C VAL A 89 7.66 -4.50 6.85
N LEU A 90 6.96 -4.38 7.98
CA LEU A 90 6.67 -5.49 8.88
C LEU A 90 5.17 -5.83 8.79
N ILE A 91 4.85 -7.06 8.41
CA ILE A 91 3.52 -7.64 8.52
C ILE A 91 3.52 -8.47 9.80
N GLY A 92 2.90 -7.94 10.84
CA GLY A 92 2.83 -8.52 12.18
C GLY A 92 1.89 -9.74 12.27
N PRO A 93 1.97 -10.50 13.37
CA PRO A 93 1.28 -11.79 13.50
C PRO A 93 -0.25 -11.71 13.51
N THR A 94 -0.81 -10.55 13.82
CA THR A 94 -2.26 -10.32 13.79
C THR A 94 -2.77 -9.82 12.44
N ALA A 95 -1.88 -9.55 11.49
CA ALA A 95 -2.25 -9.02 10.18
C ALA A 95 -3.00 -10.05 9.35
N GLN A 96 -4.03 -9.57 8.64
CA GLN A 96 -4.78 -10.33 7.65
C GLN A 96 -4.86 -9.50 6.37
N ILE A 97 -4.16 -9.95 5.32
CA ILE A 97 -4.12 -9.27 4.03
C ILE A 97 -4.96 -10.06 3.03
N ASN A 98 -6.24 -9.69 2.89
CA ASN A 98 -7.19 -10.37 2.01
C ASN A 98 -7.34 -9.60 0.69
N VAL A 99 -6.41 -9.81 -0.24
CA VAL A 99 -6.38 -9.07 -1.52
C VAL A 99 -6.22 -10.00 -2.72
N GLY A 100 -6.47 -9.50 -3.93
CA GLY A 100 -6.21 -10.28 -5.15
C GLY A 100 -4.73 -10.58 -5.35
N SER A 101 -3.86 -9.58 -5.15
CA SER A 101 -2.41 -9.79 -5.03
C SER A 101 -1.79 -8.71 -4.14
N PHE A 102 -0.81 -9.08 -3.34
CA PHE A 102 -0.08 -8.17 -2.48
C PHE A 102 1.40 -8.17 -2.82
N MET A 103 2.00 -6.99 -2.94
CA MET A 103 3.45 -6.83 -3.04
C MET A 103 3.89 -5.75 -2.07
N ALA A 104 4.87 -6.08 -1.25
CA ALA A 104 5.57 -5.13 -0.39
C ALA A 104 7.04 -5.08 -0.80
N THR A 105 7.62 -3.88 -0.90
CA THR A 105 9.03 -3.72 -1.26
C THR A 105 9.63 -2.48 -0.60
N THR A 106 10.94 -2.55 -0.36
CA THR A 106 11.77 -1.41 0.06
C THR A 106 12.39 -0.68 -1.14
N MET A 107 12.30 -1.25 -2.34
CA MET A 107 12.78 -0.62 -3.56
C MET A 107 11.73 0.35 -4.12
N GLY A 108 12.21 1.43 -4.75
CA GLY A 108 11.35 2.39 -5.44
C GLY A 108 10.94 1.90 -6.82
N ILE A 109 9.79 2.39 -7.30
CA ILE A 109 9.36 2.31 -8.69
C ILE A 109 8.92 3.71 -9.12
N SER A 110 9.28 4.14 -10.34
CA SER A 110 8.85 5.44 -10.86
C SER A 110 7.35 5.42 -11.20
N ASN A 111 6.71 6.60 -11.22
CA ASN A 111 5.30 6.69 -11.61
C ASN A 111 5.09 6.19 -13.05
N SER A 112 5.99 6.55 -13.98
CA SER A 112 5.88 6.13 -15.38
C SER A 112 5.97 4.62 -15.54
N ASN A 113 6.90 3.98 -14.83
CA ASN A 113 7.07 2.53 -14.84
C ASN A 113 5.81 1.82 -14.33
N PHE A 114 5.29 2.23 -13.17
CA PHE A 114 4.06 1.66 -12.64
C PHE A 114 2.84 1.87 -13.56
N LEU A 115 2.65 3.08 -14.09
CA LEU A 115 1.50 3.41 -14.94
C LEU A 115 1.53 2.73 -16.30
N SER A 116 2.70 2.25 -16.76
CA SER A 116 2.89 1.56 -18.03
C SER A 116 3.06 0.04 -17.88
N ASP A 117 2.77 -0.52 -16.69
CA ASP A 117 2.98 -1.94 -16.37
C ASP A 117 4.44 -2.41 -16.53
N ASN A 118 5.39 -1.48 -16.47
CA ASN A 118 6.81 -1.76 -16.52
C ASN A 118 7.37 -1.92 -15.10
N TRP A 119 7.44 -3.15 -14.60
CA TRP A 119 7.80 -3.48 -13.21
C TRP A 119 9.31 -3.38 -12.90
N VAL A 120 9.90 -2.21 -13.10
CA VAL A 120 11.32 -1.96 -12.81
C VAL A 120 11.46 -1.28 -11.46
N PHE A 121 12.04 -2.01 -10.51
CA PHE A 121 12.32 -1.55 -9.15
C PHE A 121 13.80 -1.19 -8.99
N THR A 122 14.07 -0.10 -8.29
CA THR A 122 15.42 0.41 -8.05
C THR A 122 15.61 0.72 -6.57
N GLN A 123 16.72 0.25 -6.00
CA GLN A 123 17.14 0.63 -4.65
C GLN A 123 17.59 2.10 -4.66
N SER A 124 17.13 2.89 -3.68
CA SER A 124 17.79 4.16 -3.38
C SER A 124 19.06 3.88 -2.60
N ASN A 125 20.18 4.52 -2.97
CA ASN A 125 21.54 4.26 -2.46
C ASN A 125 21.72 4.45 -0.94
N ASN A 126 20.69 4.91 -0.22
CA ASN A 126 20.78 5.37 1.16
C ASN A 126 20.10 4.44 2.20
N ASN A 127 19.50 3.30 1.81
CA ASN A 127 18.83 2.39 2.75
C ASN A 127 19.03 0.91 2.37
N SER A 128 20.27 0.42 2.49
CA SER A 128 20.65 -0.96 2.12
C SER A 128 20.17 -2.05 3.09
N THR A 129 19.66 -1.69 4.27
CA THR A 129 19.32 -2.65 5.34
C THR A 129 17.82 -2.76 5.61
N ALA A 130 16.98 -2.01 4.90
CA ALA A 130 15.53 -2.07 5.09
C ALA A 130 15.00 -3.44 4.63
N GLN A 131 14.12 -4.03 5.44
CA GLN A 131 13.61 -5.39 5.23
C GLN A 131 12.11 -5.40 4.98
N VAL A 132 11.66 -6.45 4.28
CA VAL A 132 10.27 -6.88 4.28
C VAL A 132 10.20 -8.16 5.10
N VAL A 133 9.42 -8.16 6.17
CA VAL A 133 9.23 -9.32 7.06
C VAL A 133 7.76 -9.63 7.16
N ASN A 134 7.39 -10.88 6.90
CA ASN A 134 6.03 -11.36 7.09
C ASN A 134 5.94 -12.37 8.22
N ASN A 135 5.19 -12.01 9.25
CA ASN A 135 4.81 -12.88 10.37
C ASN A 135 3.28 -13.11 10.44
N GLY A 136 2.50 -12.50 9.54
CA GLY A 136 1.04 -12.58 9.50
C GLY A 136 0.52 -13.48 8.37
N SER A 137 -0.75 -13.29 8.02
CA SER A 137 -1.40 -14.01 6.92
C SER A 137 -1.62 -13.10 5.71
N ILE A 138 -1.33 -13.64 4.53
CA ILE A 138 -1.59 -13.05 3.21
C ILE A 138 -2.33 -14.09 2.37
#